data_AF-M5UDX9-F1
#
_entry.id   AF-M5UDX9-F1
#
_cell.length_a   1.000
_cell.length_b   1.000
_cell.length_c   1.000
_cell.angle_alpha   90.00
_cell.angle_beta   90.00
_cell.angle_gamma   90.00
#
_symmetry.space_group_name_H-M   'P 1'
#
loop_
_entity.id
_entity.type
_entity.pdbx_description
1 polymer ?
#
loop_
_entity_poly.entity_id
_entity_poly.type
_entity_poly.pdbx_seq_one_letter_code
_entity_poly.pdbx_strand_id
1 'polypeptide(L)'
;MGEIATYLGDRDIRTSAANRANSHIAVVNCDNDPDPARPQFWEASVPVDVASTRSAEGRGYQWAVANMMQTGFVTVKPPNSLTCAGNARQAGVYGASSYHQGGAHVLMGDGAVKFITDSIEAGNQQAPNVRTSSGPGVKSPYGLWGALGTRAAREVISEEF
;
A
#
# COMPACT_ATOMS: atom_id res chain seq x y z
N MET A 1 2.67 -1.94 12.51
CA MET A 1 3.97 -2.15 11.81
C MET A 1 3.78 -3.37 10.92
N GLY A 2 4.48 -3.47 9.80
CA GLY A 2 4.29 -4.57 8.85
C GLY A 2 5.45 -4.67 7.88
N GLU A 3 5.55 -5.81 7.22
CA GLU A 3 6.60 -6.04 6.23
C GLU A 3 6.49 -5.07 5.05
N ILE A 4 7.66 -4.64 4.59
CA ILE A 4 7.86 -3.84 3.40
C ILE A 4 8.98 -4.51 2.60
N ALA A 5 8.64 -5.05 1.43
CA ALA A 5 9.61 -5.62 0.53
C ALA A 5 10.59 -4.54 0.03
N THR A 6 11.88 -4.85 0.05
CA THR A 6 12.94 -3.95 -0.42
C THR A 6 13.01 -3.96 -1.94
N TYR A 7 13.10 -2.78 -2.54
CA TYR A 7 13.28 -2.62 -3.97
C TYR A 7 14.57 -3.30 -4.47
N LEU A 8 14.50 -4.01 -5.60
CA LEU A 8 15.65 -4.76 -6.17
C LEU A 8 16.22 -4.13 -7.44
N GLY A 9 15.81 -2.90 -7.79
CA GLY A 9 16.19 -2.28 -9.05
C GLY A 9 15.38 -2.76 -10.26
N ASP A 10 14.26 -3.45 -10.01
CA ASP A 10 13.34 -3.93 -11.03
C ASP A 10 12.13 -2.99 -11.19
N ARG A 11 11.03 -3.47 -11.76
CA ARG A 11 9.79 -2.69 -11.89
C ARG A 11 8.65 -3.34 -11.12
N ASP A 12 8.96 -4.04 -10.02
CA ASP A 12 7.96 -4.72 -9.21
C ASP A 12 6.95 -3.72 -8.66
N ILE A 13 5.66 -4.00 -8.86
CA ILE A 13 4.55 -3.10 -8.50
C ILE A 13 4.48 -2.80 -7.00
N ARG A 14 5.06 -3.66 -6.16
CA ARG A 14 5.02 -3.56 -4.68
C ARG A 14 6.15 -2.70 -4.11
N THR A 15 7.23 -2.53 -4.88
CA THR A 15 8.47 -1.88 -4.42
C THR A 15 8.90 -0.70 -5.27
N SER A 16 8.25 -0.49 -6.42
CA SER A 16 8.37 0.70 -7.24
C SER A 16 7.00 1.34 -7.40
N ALA A 17 6.92 2.66 -7.23
CA ALA A 17 5.66 3.39 -7.36
C ALA A 17 5.48 3.87 -8.81
N ALA A 18 4.34 3.54 -9.42
CA ALA A 18 3.91 4.20 -10.65
C ALA A 18 3.64 5.67 -10.35
N ASN A 19 4.16 6.57 -11.21
CA ASN A 19 4.07 8.01 -11.07
C ASN A 19 2.82 8.53 -11.78
N ARG A 20 1.73 8.68 -11.01
CA ARG A 20 0.45 9.22 -11.44
C ARG A 20 0.04 10.37 -10.52
N ALA A 21 -0.33 11.51 -11.09
CA ALA A 21 -0.83 12.65 -10.33
C ALA A 21 -2.11 12.27 -9.56
N ASN A 22 -2.35 12.92 -8.42
CA ASN A 22 -3.55 12.73 -7.59
C ASN A 22 -3.78 11.32 -7.01
N SER A 23 -2.77 10.45 -7.02
CA SER A 23 -2.87 9.08 -6.49
C SER A 23 -3.06 8.99 -4.96
N HIS A 24 -2.88 10.09 -4.24
CA HIS A 24 -3.24 10.21 -2.82
C HIS A 24 -4.75 10.46 -2.60
N ILE A 25 -5.51 10.75 -3.67
CA ILE A 25 -6.96 10.98 -3.63
C ILE A 25 -7.71 9.75 -4.15
N ALA A 26 -7.22 9.18 -5.25
CA ALA A 26 -7.86 8.07 -5.94
C ALA A 26 -6.97 6.83 -5.87
N VAL A 27 -7.43 5.84 -5.11
CA VAL A 27 -6.69 4.61 -4.78
C VAL A 27 -6.39 3.76 -6.01
N VAL A 28 -7.27 3.83 -7.02
CA VAL A 28 -7.25 2.98 -8.22
C VAL A 28 -6.48 3.58 -9.40
N ASN A 29 -5.85 4.75 -9.23
CA ASN A 29 -5.25 5.50 -10.34
C ASN A 29 -4.22 4.71 -11.16
N CYS A 30 -3.57 3.71 -10.57
CA CYS A 30 -2.56 2.89 -11.22
C CYS A 30 -3.04 1.45 -11.49
N ASP A 31 -4.33 1.12 -11.31
CA ASP A 31 -4.81 -0.28 -11.37
C ASP A 31 -4.73 -0.88 -12.78
N ASN A 32 -4.65 -0.05 -13.82
CA ASN A 32 -4.52 -0.47 -15.22
C ASN A 32 -3.09 -0.35 -15.78
N ASP A 33 -2.12 0.03 -14.94
CA ASP A 33 -0.72 0.25 -15.33
C ASP A 33 0.20 -1.01 -15.24
N PRO A 34 -0.13 -2.10 -14.53
CA PRO A 34 0.69 -3.31 -14.58
C PRO A 34 0.77 -3.92 -15.99
N ASP A 35 1.91 -4.51 -16.31
CA ASP A 35 2.13 -5.20 -17.57
C ASP A 35 1.16 -6.41 -17.68
N PRO A 36 0.28 -6.48 -18.69
CA PRO A 36 -0.67 -7.59 -18.82
C PRO A 36 0.00 -8.96 -18.98
N ALA A 37 1.21 -9.02 -19.56
CA ALA A 37 1.98 -10.25 -19.70
C ALA A 37 2.80 -10.57 -18.44
N ARG A 38 3.06 -9.56 -17.60
CA ARG A 38 3.83 -9.68 -16.35
C ARG A 38 3.17 -8.89 -15.21
N PRO A 39 2.02 -9.33 -14.66
CA PRO A 39 1.20 -8.51 -13.75
C PRO A 39 1.88 -8.07 -12.44
N GLN A 40 3.01 -8.69 -12.08
CA GLN A 40 3.82 -8.28 -10.92
C GLN A 40 4.77 -7.10 -11.23
N PHE A 41 4.83 -6.64 -12.49
CA PHE A 41 5.72 -5.58 -12.92
C PHE A 41 4.95 -4.49 -13.67
N TRP A 42 5.42 -3.24 -13.57
CA TRP A 42 4.88 -2.13 -14.35
C TRP A 42 5.22 -2.27 -15.83
N GLU A 43 4.26 -1.94 -16.71
CA GLU A 43 4.51 -1.80 -18.14
C GLU A 43 5.67 -0.84 -18.39
N ALA A 44 6.50 -1.09 -19.42
CA ALA A 44 7.70 -0.29 -19.68
C ALA A 44 7.41 1.20 -19.92
N SER A 45 6.23 1.52 -20.47
CA SER A 45 5.79 2.88 -20.77
C SER A 45 5.38 3.69 -19.53
N VAL A 46 5.05 3.02 -18.42
CA VAL A 46 4.60 3.66 -17.18
C VAL A 46 5.79 4.35 -16.51
N PRO A 47 5.72 5.64 -16.18
CA PRO A 47 6.78 6.28 -15.42
C PRO A 47 6.86 5.71 -14.00
N VAL A 48 8.02 5.21 -13.60
CA VAL A 48 8.28 4.75 -12.22
C VAL A 48 9.44 5.53 -11.65
N ASP A 49 9.23 6.10 -10.46
CA ASP A 49 10.05 7.20 -9.97
C ASP A 49 11.46 6.76 -9.51
N VAL A 50 11.59 5.48 -9.14
CA VAL A 50 12.80 4.87 -8.59
C VAL A 50 13.73 4.25 -9.65
N ALA A 51 13.36 4.31 -10.94
CA ALA A 51 14.16 3.70 -12.02
C ALA A 51 15.15 4.67 -12.71
N SER A 52 15.06 5.98 -12.48
CA SER A 52 15.90 6.95 -13.21
C SER A 52 16.58 7.98 -12.32
N THR A 53 15.82 8.88 -11.68
CA THR A 53 16.37 10.04 -10.96
C THR A 53 16.44 9.85 -9.44
N ARG A 54 15.75 8.84 -8.91
CA ARG A 54 15.63 8.58 -7.46
C ARG A 54 15.91 7.13 -7.09
N SER A 55 16.90 6.52 -7.74
CA SER A 55 17.29 5.12 -7.49
C SER A 55 17.67 4.83 -6.03
N ALA A 56 18.17 5.83 -5.29
CA ALA A 56 18.45 5.72 -3.86
C ALA A 56 17.20 5.85 -2.95
N GLU A 57 16.04 6.19 -3.51
CA GLU A 57 14.77 6.38 -2.78
C GLU A 57 13.82 5.19 -2.98
N GLY A 58 14.37 4.06 -3.41
CA GLY A 58 13.68 2.78 -3.48
C GLY A 58 13.03 2.41 -2.15
N ARG A 59 11.95 1.63 -2.24
CA ARG A 59 11.26 1.11 -1.07
C ARG A 59 12.22 0.27 -0.23
N GLY A 60 12.23 0.48 1.10
CA GLY A 60 13.11 -0.23 2.02
C GLY A 60 14.58 0.22 2.05
N TYR A 61 14.99 1.29 1.34
CA TYR A 61 16.40 1.76 1.36
C TYR A 61 16.70 2.72 2.51
N GLN A 62 16.07 3.90 2.51
CA GLN A 62 16.43 4.99 3.41
C GLN A 62 15.68 4.86 4.74
N TRP A 63 16.15 3.96 5.61
CA TRP A 63 15.49 3.61 6.88
C TRP A 63 15.22 4.81 7.80
N ALA A 64 16.06 5.85 7.74
CA ALA A 64 15.91 7.07 8.55
C ALA A 64 14.94 8.10 7.92
N VAL A 65 14.49 7.86 6.69
CA VAL A 65 13.58 8.75 5.97
C VAL A 65 12.15 8.25 6.20
N ALA A 66 11.37 9.02 6.95
CA ALA A 66 9.98 8.71 7.32
C ALA A 66 8.96 8.95 6.19
N ASN A 67 9.37 8.82 4.94
CA ASN A 67 8.47 8.86 3.79
C ASN A 67 7.79 7.50 3.60
N MET A 68 6.55 7.53 3.14
CA MET A 68 5.76 6.30 2.97
C MET A 68 6.42 5.32 2.00
N MET A 69 7.02 5.81 0.92
CA MET A 69 7.71 4.94 -0.05
C MET A 69 8.80 4.10 0.61
N GLN A 70 9.61 4.68 1.49
CA GLN A 70 10.77 4.02 2.07
C GLN A 70 10.42 3.16 3.30
N THR A 71 9.58 3.68 4.20
CA THR A 71 9.41 3.09 5.55
C THR A 71 7.96 2.94 6.01
N GLY A 72 6.98 3.30 5.16
CA GLY A 72 5.57 3.31 5.53
C GLY A 72 4.68 2.45 4.63
N PHE A 73 3.45 2.26 5.10
CA PHE A 73 2.35 1.72 4.32
C PHE A 73 1.01 2.17 4.92
N VAL A 74 -0.07 1.95 4.17
CA VAL A 74 -1.47 2.15 4.59
C VAL A 74 -2.27 0.87 4.36
N THR A 75 -3.31 0.69 5.17
CA THR A 75 -4.21 -0.47 5.10
C THR A 75 -5.39 -0.18 4.16
N VAL A 76 -5.09 0.12 2.89
CA VAL A 76 -6.09 0.49 1.88
C VAL A 76 -6.25 -0.64 0.86
N LYS A 77 -5.17 -0.93 0.12
CA LYS A 77 -5.07 -2.12 -0.72
C LYS A 77 -4.55 -3.30 0.12
N PRO A 78 -4.95 -4.56 -0.16
CA PRO A 78 -4.47 -5.72 0.56
C PRO A 78 -2.93 -5.89 0.45
N PRO A 79 -2.31 -6.74 1.27
CA PRO A 79 -0.89 -7.06 1.15
C PRO A 79 -0.47 -7.42 -0.28
N ASN A 80 0.79 -7.13 -0.60
CA ASN A 80 1.39 -7.37 -1.93
C ASN A 80 0.69 -6.69 -3.12
N SER A 81 -0.17 -5.72 -2.85
CA SER A 81 -0.75 -4.88 -3.89
C SER A 81 0.23 -3.85 -4.44
N LEU A 82 -0.13 -3.30 -5.61
CA LEU A 82 0.61 -2.25 -6.26
C LEU A 82 0.76 -0.97 -5.42
N THR A 83 1.81 -0.22 -5.72
CA THR A 83 2.13 1.08 -5.13
C THR A 83 1.92 2.19 -6.14
N CYS A 84 1.19 3.24 -5.75
CA CYS A 84 0.77 4.31 -6.66
C CYS A 84 0.95 5.68 -6.00
N ALA A 85 1.73 6.58 -6.60
CA ALA A 85 2.03 7.89 -6.03
C ALA A 85 2.30 8.93 -7.11
N GLY A 86 2.29 10.23 -6.76
CA GLY A 86 2.73 11.26 -7.70
C GLY A 86 4.26 11.41 -7.80
N ASN A 87 5.01 10.87 -6.83
CA ASN A 87 6.46 10.60 -6.85
C ASN A 87 6.87 9.89 -5.55
N ALA A 88 8.11 9.42 -5.45
CA ALA A 88 8.65 8.67 -4.30
C ALA A 88 8.65 9.43 -2.96
N ARG A 89 8.44 10.75 -2.96
CA ARG A 89 8.37 11.60 -1.75
C ARG A 89 6.95 12.07 -1.44
N GLN A 90 5.98 11.73 -2.28
CA GLN A 90 4.60 12.18 -2.12
C GLN A 90 3.75 11.13 -1.42
N ALA A 91 2.65 11.62 -0.83
CA ALA A 91 1.55 10.77 -0.41
C ALA A 91 1.03 9.95 -1.61
N GLY A 92 0.53 8.77 -1.31
CA GLY A 92 0.08 7.79 -2.28
C GLY A 92 -0.41 6.54 -1.58
N VAL A 93 -0.71 5.53 -2.37
CA VAL A 93 -1.08 4.21 -1.89
C VAL A 93 0.19 3.36 -1.85
N TYR A 94 0.61 3.02 -0.63
CA TYR A 94 1.74 2.16 -0.36
C TYR A 94 1.24 1.01 0.51
N GLY A 95 1.21 -0.22 0.01
CA GLY A 95 0.67 -1.38 0.73
C GLY A 95 1.71 -2.06 1.63
N ALA A 96 1.29 -2.92 2.55
CA ALA A 96 2.20 -3.91 3.13
C ALA A 96 2.72 -4.82 2.02
N SER A 97 3.97 -5.24 2.06
CA SER A 97 4.52 -6.15 1.04
C SER A 97 5.59 -7.07 1.59
N SER A 98 5.68 -8.25 0.99
CA SER A 98 6.63 -9.30 1.36
C SER A 98 7.14 -10.02 0.13
N TYR A 99 8.33 -10.62 0.22
CA TYR A 99 8.75 -11.63 -0.75
C TYR A 99 8.17 -13.02 -0.45
N HIS A 100 7.55 -13.20 0.72
CA HIS A 100 6.74 -14.39 0.99
C HIS A 100 5.49 -14.39 0.13
N GLN A 101 5.14 -15.56 -0.42
CA GLN A 101 3.97 -15.71 -1.25
C GLN A 101 2.69 -15.62 -0.40
N GLY A 102 1.69 -14.92 -0.92
CA GLY A 102 0.31 -15.00 -0.41
C GLY A 102 0.01 -14.10 0.78
N GLY A 103 0.94 -13.26 1.23
CA GLY A 103 0.70 -12.33 2.34
C GLY A 103 1.92 -11.58 2.81
N ALA A 104 1.77 -10.92 3.96
CA ALA A 104 2.82 -10.22 4.68
C ALA A 104 2.64 -10.35 6.19
N HIS A 105 3.74 -10.38 6.94
CA HIS A 105 3.65 -10.31 8.41
C HIS A 105 3.31 -8.88 8.88
N VAL A 106 2.37 -8.79 9.80
CA VAL A 106 1.90 -7.53 10.40
C VAL A 106 1.95 -7.66 11.91
N LEU A 107 2.58 -6.67 12.56
CA LEU A 107 2.60 -6.52 14.01
C LEU A 107 1.32 -5.80 14.44
N MET A 108 0.57 -6.49 15.29
CA MET A 108 -0.65 -6.02 15.93
C MET A 108 -0.33 -5.16 17.16
N GLY A 109 -1.31 -4.37 17.61
CA GLY A 109 -1.13 -3.44 18.73
C GLY A 109 -0.88 -4.12 20.09
N ASP A 110 -1.23 -5.39 20.22
CA ASP A 110 -1.01 -6.24 21.40
C ASP A 110 0.35 -6.98 21.38
N GLY A 111 1.17 -6.77 20.34
CA GLY A 111 2.47 -7.41 20.17
C GLY A 111 2.43 -8.73 19.38
N ALA A 112 1.25 -9.24 19.00
CA ALA A 112 1.17 -10.41 18.15
C ALA A 112 1.65 -10.11 16.72
N VAL A 113 2.35 -11.07 16.10
CA VAL A 113 2.68 -11.00 14.66
C VAL A 113 1.78 -11.97 13.93
N LYS A 114 1.02 -11.46 12.96
CA LYS A 114 0.09 -12.24 12.15
C LYS A 114 0.51 -12.23 10.68
N PHE A 115 0.37 -13.36 10.01
CA PHE A 115 0.52 -13.43 8.56
C PHE A 115 -0.80 -13.07 7.89
N ILE A 116 -0.89 -11.85 7.37
CA ILE A 116 -2.10 -11.35 6.72
C ILE A 116 -2.03 -11.69 5.24
N THR A 117 -3.04 -12.41 4.75
CA THR A 117 -3.06 -12.90 3.37
C THR A 117 -3.40 -11.81 2.36
N ASP A 118 -2.96 -11.98 1.11
CA ASP A 118 -3.31 -11.10 -0.01
C ASP A 118 -4.83 -11.11 -0.29
N SER A 119 -5.54 -12.15 0.15
CA SER A 119 -6.98 -12.33 0.04
C SER A 119 -7.80 -11.72 1.19
N ILE A 120 -7.17 -10.99 2.11
CA ILE A 120 -7.92 -10.30 3.18
C ILE A 120 -9.01 -9.40 2.58
N GLU A 121 -10.17 -9.37 3.22
CA GLU A 121 -11.29 -8.52 2.82
C GLU A 121 -10.86 -7.04 2.93
N ALA A 122 -10.72 -6.39 1.76
CA ALA A 122 -10.20 -5.04 1.62
C ALA A 122 -11.24 -4.04 1.10
N GLY A 123 -12.53 -4.36 1.20
CA GLY A 123 -13.65 -3.48 0.93
C GLY A 123 -13.70 -2.93 -0.50
N ASN A 124 -14.30 -1.75 -0.61
CA ASN A 124 -14.52 -1.09 -1.89
C ASN A 124 -13.30 -0.25 -2.28
N GLN A 125 -12.48 -0.78 -3.19
CA GLN A 125 -11.29 -0.08 -3.71
C GLN A 125 -11.63 1.16 -4.54
N GLN A 126 -12.87 1.30 -5.01
CA GLN A 126 -13.37 2.49 -5.73
C GLN A 126 -13.88 3.58 -4.79
N ALA A 127 -13.94 3.34 -3.48
CA ALA A 127 -14.42 4.32 -2.53
C ALA A 127 -13.42 5.47 -2.35
N PRO A 128 -13.90 6.72 -2.22
CA PRO A 128 -13.04 7.83 -1.86
C PRO A 128 -12.51 7.66 -0.44
N ASN A 129 -11.32 8.23 -0.17
CA ASN A 129 -10.79 8.30 1.20
C ASN A 129 -11.79 9.01 2.13
N VAL A 130 -11.91 8.49 3.36
CA VAL A 130 -12.66 9.16 4.43
C VAL A 130 -11.96 10.47 4.79
N ARG A 131 -12.73 11.55 4.88
CA ARG A 131 -12.23 12.92 5.12
C ARG A 131 -13.00 13.57 6.26
N THR A 132 -12.54 14.73 6.71
CA THR A 132 -13.23 15.53 7.72
C THR A 132 -14.69 15.82 7.36
N SER A 133 -15.00 16.02 6.08
CA SER A 133 -16.38 16.23 5.58
C SER A 133 -17.26 14.99 5.62
N SER A 134 -16.71 13.78 5.81
CA SER A 134 -17.48 12.54 5.97
C SER A 134 -18.17 12.48 7.34
N GLY A 135 -17.68 13.25 8.32
CA GLY A 135 -18.12 13.20 9.71
C GLY A 135 -17.30 12.22 10.56
N PRO A 136 -17.25 12.43 11.90
CA PRO A 136 -16.51 11.57 12.81
C PRO A 136 -17.16 10.17 12.94
N GLY A 137 -16.34 9.14 13.13
CA GLY A 137 -16.81 7.77 13.36
C GLY A 137 -17.29 7.02 12.13
N VAL A 138 -17.12 7.58 10.93
CA VAL A 138 -17.39 6.87 9.68
C VAL A 138 -16.45 5.67 9.56
N LYS A 139 -17.02 4.51 9.24
CA LYS A 139 -16.30 3.27 9.04
C LYS A 139 -15.36 3.35 7.85
N SER A 140 -14.25 2.63 7.91
CA SER A 140 -13.36 2.51 6.75
C SER A 140 -14.08 1.80 5.59
N PRO A 141 -14.03 2.31 4.35
CA PRO A 141 -14.59 1.62 3.20
C PRO A 141 -13.69 0.47 2.71
N TYR A 142 -12.48 0.33 3.26
CA TYR A 142 -11.48 -0.66 2.84
C TYR A 142 -11.56 -1.96 3.63
N GLY A 143 -12.77 -2.30 4.10
CA GLY A 143 -13.07 -3.61 4.65
C GLY A 143 -12.40 -3.90 5.99
N LEU A 144 -12.30 -5.18 6.32
CA LEU A 144 -11.57 -5.69 7.49
C LEU A 144 -10.13 -5.16 7.51
N TRP A 145 -9.43 -5.18 6.38
CA TRP A 145 -8.06 -4.67 6.30
C TRP A 145 -7.99 -3.19 6.70
N GLY A 146 -8.88 -2.37 6.16
CA GLY A 146 -9.03 -0.97 6.53
C GLY A 146 -9.38 -0.76 8.00
N ALA A 147 -10.24 -1.62 8.55
CA ALA A 147 -10.64 -1.57 9.95
C ALA A 147 -9.46 -1.84 10.90
N LEU A 148 -8.59 -2.80 10.57
CA LEU A 148 -7.40 -3.13 11.36
C LEU A 148 -6.40 -1.96 11.45
N GLY A 149 -6.35 -1.08 10.46
CA GLY A 149 -5.54 0.15 10.51
C GLY A 149 -6.23 1.35 11.16
N THR A 150 -7.53 1.26 11.43
CA THR A 150 -8.32 2.41 11.89
C THR A 150 -8.21 2.58 13.40
N ARG A 151 -7.66 3.73 13.83
CA ARG A 151 -7.51 4.06 15.26
C ARG A 151 -8.77 4.71 15.88
N ALA A 152 -9.68 5.22 15.06
CA ALA A 152 -10.69 6.21 15.48
C ALA A 152 -12.15 5.70 15.48
N ALA A 153 -12.45 4.54 14.91
CA ALA A 153 -13.83 4.16 14.60
C ALA A 153 -14.50 3.21 15.63
N ARG A 154 -13.80 2.80 16.69
CA ARG A 154 -14.29 1.79 17.67
C ARG A 154 -14.85 0.54 16.99
N GLU A 155 -14.30 0.17 15.84
CA GLU A 155 -14.72 -1.01 15.10
C GLU A 155 -14.35 -2.24 15.93
N VAL A 156 -15.38 -2.93 16.45
CA VAL A 156 -15.22 -4.22 17.12
C VAL A 156 -15.28 -5.28 16.03
N ILE A 157 -14.16 -5.95 15.79
CA ILE A 157 -14.06 -7.08 14.87
C ILE A 157 -14.28 -8.34 15.71
N SER A 158 -15.32 -9.11 15.39
CA SER A 158 -15.68 -10.35 16.11
C SER A 158 -15.01 -11.60 15.54
N GLU A 159 -14.34 -11.48 14.39
CA GLU A 159 -13.75 -12.60 13.65
C GLU A 159 -12.24 -12.67 13.88
N GLU A 160 -11.70 -13.88 13.99
CA GLU A 160 -10.26 -14.09 13.88
C GLU A 160 -9.82 -13.94 12.41
N PHE A 161 -8.63 -13.36 12.23
CA PHE A 161 -8.01 -13.01 10.96
C PHE A 161 -6.51 -13.33 11.00
#